data_AF-A0A383V696-F1
#
_entry.id   AF-A0A383V696-F1
#
_cell.length_a   1.000
_cell.length_b   1.000
_cell.length_c   1.000
_cell.angle_alpha   90.00
_cell.angle_beta   90.00
_cell.angle_gamma   90.00
#
_symmetry.space_group_name_H-M   'P 1'
#
loop_
_entity.id
_entity.type
_entity.pdbx_description
1 polymer ?
#
loop_
_entity_poly.entity_id
_entity_poly.type
_entity_poly.pdbx_seq_one_letter_code
_entity_poly.pdbx_strand_id
1 'polypeptide(L)'
;MQQALQRQHAGSTAGTHLTARHLPFKTLVSSLPPPQQQQQQQQRRAALLAQSLRTDVAAPPSKDVTASVMRTVMELSLKNRLAQYKLVAADVACDAMGLLDGRFDALSIEGRHWVTPLNMTAHRLEVDIGTMQVDTSALLWQQKVRMSNVPAGRVRIHLSGKDMGNFVCHPLFRAAAATAVHGHPFLFDKDSVVINHSSNSVHFSGTWGANGERYRLVMLPGKVGPGGVRGQLQVGAQHICSSSSSSSSSNDAPQAAGQQQQQQQQQQQQQQQQQAKPATDLQGAQMVASGMAKFFSSLSLDLQGIELRQPLLSLHAGDVSDSKEGDLLEIELKLRLRAFPPLDMQF
;
A
#
# COMPACT_ATOMS: atom_id res chain seq x y z
N MET A 1 9.84 -2.76 67.60
CA MET A 1 9.27 -1.41 67.72
C MET A 1 8.12 -1.32 66.71
N GLN A 2 6.88 -1.44 67.20
CA GLN A 2 5.55 -1.17 66.58
C GLN A 2 5.06 -2.06 65.40
N GLN A 3 4.11 -2.98 65.67
CA GLN A 3 2.65 -2.96 65.36
C GLN A 3 2.34 -3.34 63.88
N ALA A 4 1.78 -4.50 63.52
CA ALA A 4 0.44 -5.07 63.79
C ALA A 4 -0.74 -4.21 63.31
N LEU A 5 -1.44 -4.60 62.23
CA LEU A 5 -2.87 -4.95 62.20
C LEU A 5 -3.48 -5.04 60.78
N GLN A 6 -4.20 -6.14 60.60
CA GLN A 6 -5.32 -6.40 59.69
C GLN A 6 -6.31 -5.24 59.54
N ARG A 7 -6.92 -5.12 58.34
CA ARG A 7 -8.38 -4.93 58.20
C ARG A 7 -8.91 -5.40 56.84
N GLN A 8 -9.95 -6.21 56.95
CA GLN A 8 -10.84 -6.67 55.89
C GLN A 8 -11.74 -5.52 55.41
N HIS A 9 -12.13 -5.53 54.13
CA HIS A 9 -13.44 -5.02 53.71
C HIS A 9 -14.03 -5.92 52.62
N ALA A 10 -15.20 -6.46 52.93
CA ALA A 10 -16.14 -7.09 52.02
C ALA A 10 -17.06 -6.03 51.39
N GLY A 11 -17.46 -6.28 50.14
CA GLY A 11 -18.52 -5.58 49.41
C GLY A 11 -18.62 -6.22 48.03
N SER A 12 -19.47 -7.23 47.81
CA SER A 12 -20.90 -7.11 47.50
C SER A 12 -21.17 -6.15 46.34
N THR A 13 -21.40 -6.70 45.14
CA THR A 13 -22.28 -6.09 44.13
C THR A 13 -22.74 -7.13 43.10
N ALA A 14 -24.04 -7.38 43.17
CA ALA A 14 -24.99 -7.62 42.08
C ALA A 14 -24.55 -8.44 40.85
N GLY A 15 -25.06 -9.68 40.81
CA GLY A 15 -25.18 -10.45 39.58
C GLY A 15 -26.17 -9.81 38.61
N THR A 16 -25.72 -9.62 37.37
CA THR A 16 -26.58 -9.29 36.23
C THR A 16 -26.59 -10.50 35.30
N HIS A 17 -27.72 -11.19 35.27
CA HIS A 17 -27.95 -12.42 34.51
C HIS A 17 -28.23 -12.06 33.04
N LEU A 18 -27.19 -12.00 32.21
CA LEU A 18 -27.32 -11.83 30.76
C LEU A 18 -27.67 -13.19 30.13
N THR A 19 -28.93 -13.32 29.71
CA THR A 19 -29.44 -14.44 28.93
C THR A 19 -28.85 -14.38 27.51
N ALA A 20 -27.80 -15.15 27.27
CA ALA A 20 -27.24 -15.38 25.95
C ALA A 20 -28.25 -16.17 25.10
N ARG A 21 -28.89 -15.49 24.13
CA ARG A 21 -29.64 -16.15 23.06
C ARG A 21 -28.68 -16.91 22.16
N HIS A 22 -28.73 -18.22 22.28
CA HIS A 22 -28.03 -19.18 21.46
C HIS A 22 -28.56 -19.12 20.02
N LEU A 23 -27.81 -18.48 19.13
CA LEU A 23 -28.02 -18.62 17.68
C LEU A 23 -27.34 -19.91 17.20
N PRO A 24 -27.95 -20.68 16.30
CA PRO A 24 -27.31 -21.85 15.71
C PRO A 24 -26.20 -21.39 14.76
N PHE A 25 -24.95 -21.59 15.18
CA PHE A 25 -23.79 -21.54 14.29
C PHE A 25 -23.95 -22.65 13.25
N LYS A 26 -24.38 -22.29 12.04
CA LYS A 26 -24.16 -23.13 10.86
C LYS A 26 -22.67 -23.10 10.56
N THR A 27 -21.97 -24.13 11.01
CA THR A 27 -20.58 -24.42 10.66
C THR A 27 -20.49 -24.61 9.15
N LEU A 28 -20.14 -23.53 8.43
CA LEU A 28 -19.68 -23.64 7.04
C LEU A 28 -18.29 -24.27 7.09
N VAL A 29 -18.28 -25.61 7.04
CA VAL A 29 -17.07 -26.39 6.80
C VAL A 29 -16.62 -26.05 5.38
N SER A 30 -15.77 -25.02 5.28
CA SER A 30 -15.04 -24.72 4.04
C SER A 30 -14.12 -25.92 3.80
N SER A 31 -14.52 -26.79 2.88
CA SER A 31 -13.79 -28.01 2.53
C SER A 31 -12.45 -27.62 1.91
N LEU A 32 -11.41 -27.53 2.74
CA LEU A 32 -10.04 -27.42 2.26
C LEU A 32 -9.73 -28.63 1.39
N PRO A 33 -9.18 -28.44 0.17
CA PRO A 33 -8.79 -29.54 -0.68
C PRO A 33 -7.73 -30.39 0.05
N PRO A 34 -7.80 -31.73 -0.05
CA PRO A 34 -6.84 -32.61 0.59
C PRO A 34 -5.41 -32.30 0.10
N PRO A 35 -4.39 -32.37 0.97
CA PRO A 35 -3.02 -31.94 0.66
C PRO A 35 -2.41 -32.61 -0.58
N GLN A 36 -2.90 -33.79 -0.98
CA GLN A 36 -2.47 -34.47 -2.21
C GLN A 36 -2.87 -33.75 -3.51
N GLN A 37 -4.00 -33.04 -3.54
CA GLN A 37 -4.43 -32.30 -4.74
C GLN A 37 -3.56 -31.06 -4.99
N GLN A 38 -3.12 -30.38 -3.94
CA GLN A 38 -2.21 -29.24 -4.08
C GLN A 38 -0.87 -29.65 -4.67
N GLN A 39 -0.33 -30.80 -4.25
CA GLN A 39 0.95 -31.30 -4.74
C GLN A 39 0.88 -31.70 -6.22
N GLN A 40 -0.22 -32.34 -6.65
CA GLN A 40 -0.42 -32.70 -8.06
C GLN A 40 -0.63 -31.47 -8.95
N GLN A 41 -1.29 -30.43 -8.44
CA GLN A 41 -1.47 -29.17 -9.16
C GLN A 41 -0.15 -28.40 -9.30
N GLN A 42 0.71 -28.42 -8.28
CA GLN A 42 2.06 -27.86 -8.35
C GLN A 42 2.95 -28.62 -9.36
N GLN A 43 2.91 -29.96 -9.37
CA GLN A 43 3.66 -30.78 -10.32
C GLN A 43 3.22 -30.54 -11.78
N ARG A 44 1.91 -30.43 -12.05
CA ARG A 44 1.39 -30.08 -13.39
C ARG A 44 1.86 -28.70 -13.85
N ARG A 45 1.91 -27.72 -12.95
CA ARG A 45 2.44 -26.38 -13.28
C ARG A 45 3.93 -26.42 -13.59
N ALA A 46 4.73 -27.15 -12.80
CA ALA A 46 6.16 -27.32 -13.06
C ALA A 46 6.45 -28.03 -14.40
N ALA A 47 5.66 -29.03 -14.77
CA ALA A 47 5.79 -29.72 -16.05
C ALA A 47 5.47 -28.82 -17.26
N LEU A 48 4.48 -27.92 -17.12
CA LEU A 48 4.17 -26.92 -18.15
C LEU A 48 5.32 -25.92 -18.34
N LEU A 49 6.00 -25.51 -17.26
CA LEU A 49 7.19 -24.65 -17.35
C LEU A 49 8.31 -25.31 -18.17
N ALA A 50 8.54 -26.61 -17.96
CA ALA A 50 9.57 -27.36 -18.70
C ALA A 50 9.25 -27.52 -20.20
N GLN A 51 7.96 -27.51 -20.57
CA GLN A 51 7.52 -27.62 -21.96
C GLN A 51 7.56 -26.27 -22.69
N SER A 52 7.21 -25.16 -22.04
CA SER A 52 7.28 -23.82 -22.62
C SER A 52 8.71 -23.37 -22.95
N LEU A 53 9.73 -23.96 -22.32
CA LEU A 53 11.14 -23.69 -22.64
C LEU A 53 11.62 -24.32 -23.96
N ARG A 54 10.79 -25.14 -24.64
CA ARG A 54 11.22 -25.93 -25.81
C ARG A 54 10.69 -25.44 -27.17
N THR A 55 9.96 -24.34 -27.22
CA THR A 55 9.33 -23.87 -28.46
C THR A 55 9.62 -22.38 -28.69
N ASP A 56 10.67 -22.10 -29.47
CA ASP A 56 10.74 -21.02 -30.47
C ASP A 56 12.18 -20.88 -30.99
N VAL A 57 12.46 -21.50 -32.14
CA VAL A 57 13.73 -21.32 -32.88
C VAL A 57 13.40 -21.11 -34.35
N ALA A 58 13.18 -19.85 -34.74
CA ALA A 58 13.35 -19.37 -36.12
C ALA A 58 13.27 -17.82 -36.16
N ALA A 59 14.32 -17.14 -35.70
CA ALA A 59 14.50 -15.69 -35.88
C ALA A 59 15.99 -15.38 -36.10
N PRO A 60 16.34 -14.33 -36.87
CA PRO A 60 17.69 -14.11 -37.40
C PRO A 60 18.76 -13.87 -36.31
N PRO A 61 20.04 -14.17 -36.61
CA PRO A 61 21.11 -14.24 -35.62
C PRO A 61 21.72 -12.86 -35.33
N SER A 62 21.21 -12.17 -34.33
CA SER A 62 22.02 -11.21 -33.54
C SER A 62 21.42 -10.85 -32.17
N LYS A 63 20.38 -11.57 -31.72
CA LYS A 63 19.85 -11.42 -30.35
C LYS A 63 20.26 -12.63 -29.53
N ASP A 64 21.03 -12.33 -28.50
CA ASP A 64 21.60 -13.27 -27.52
C ASP A 64 20.54 -14.23 -26.98
N VAL A 65 20.70 -15.52 -27.28
CA VAL A 65 19.77 -16.59 -26.88
C VAL A 65 19.58 -16.59 -25.36
N THR A 66 20.63 -16.29 -24.61
CA THR A 66 20.57 -16.34 -23.14
C THR A 66 19.83 -15.14 -22.57
N ALA A 67 19.99 -13.95 -23.17
CA ALA A 67 19.16 -12.79 -22.85
C ALA A 67 17.67 -13.10 -23.08
N SER A 68 17.35 -13.81 -24.17
CA SER A 68 15.98 -14.25 -24.46
C SER A 68 15.45 -15.26 -23.43
N VAL A 69 16.26 -16.23 -23.02
CA VAL A 69 15.90 -17.19 -21.96
C VAL A 69 15.66 -16.45 -20.64
N MET A 70 16.57 -15.54 -20.25
CA MET A 70 16.44 -14.79 -18.99
C MET A 70 15.19 -13.91 -18.98
N ARG A 71 14.93 -13.19 -20.07
CA ARG A 71 13.67 -12.45 -20.28
C ARG A 71 12.46 -13.35 -20.04
N THR A 72 12.41 -14.49 -20.72
CA THR A 72 11.29 -15.44 -20.65
C THR A 72 11.09 -15.95 -19.23
N VAL A 73 12.17 -16.34 -18.55
CA VAL A 73 12.14 -16.82 -17.17
C VAL A 73 11.63 -15.73 -16.22
N MET A 74 12.08 -14.49 -16.37
CA MET A 74 11.63 -13.37 -15.54
C MET A 74 10.15 -13.08 -15.75
N GLU A 75 9.72 -12.94 -17.01
CA GLU A 75 8.30 -12.71 -17.33
C GLU A 75 7.41 -13.81 -16.77
N LEU A 76 7.78 -15.08 -16.97
CA LEU A 76 7.00 -16.22 -16.50
C LEU A 76 6.96 -16.29 -14.98
N SER A 77 8.08 -15.99 -14.32
CA SER A 77 8.15 -15.93 -12.86
C SER A 77 7.23 -14.84 -12.28
N LEU A 78 7.20 -13.67 -12.91
CA LEU A 78 6.30 -12.57 -12.52
C LEU A 78 4.83 -12.92 -12.79
N LYS A 79 4.52 -13.40 -14.00
CA LYS A 79 3.17 -13.83 -14.42
C LYS A 79 2.59 -14.88 -13.47
N ASN A 80 3.42 -15.79 -12.94
CA ASN A 80 2.99 -16.82 -12.00
C ASN A 80 2.63 -16.30 -10.59
N ARG A 81 3.11 -15.11 -10.21
CA ARG A 81 2.88 -14.51 -8.89
C ARG A 81 1.75 -13.51 -8.87
N LEU A 82 1.41 -12.96 -10.02
CA LEU A 82 0.31 -12.03 -10.16
C LEU A 82 -1.00 -12.82 -10.19
N ALA A 83 -1.98 -12.36 -9.42
CA ALA A 83 -3.34 -12.86 -9.50
C ALA A 83 -3.98 -12.47 -10.83
N GLN A 84 -3.72 -11.24 -11.30
CA GLN A 84 -4.19 -10.71 -12.58
C GLN A 84 -3.15 -9.74 -13.16
N TYR A 85 -3.05 -9.69 -14.49
CA TYR A 85 -2.22 -8.74 -15.23
C TYR A 85 -2.71 -8.60 -16.67
N LYS A 86 -2.47 -7.44 -17.28
CA LYS A 86 -2.67 -7.21 -18.73
C LYS A 86 -1.36 -7.38 -19.49
N LEU A 87 -0.27 -6.83 -18.94
CA LEU A 87 1.06 -6.91 -19.53
C LEU A 87 2.11 -7.20 -18.44
N VAL A 88 3.05 -8.06 -18.79
CA VAL A 88 4.32 -8.25 -18.10
C VAL A 88 5.36 -8.47 -19.20
N ALA A 89 6.30 -7.54 -19.33
CA ALA A 89 7.40 -7.60 -20.27
C ALA A 89 8.70 -7.36 -19.51
N ALA A 90 9.76 -8.05 -19.89
CA ALA A 90 11.10 -7.79 -19.40
C ALA A 90 12.04 -7.51 -20.57
N ASP A 91 13.05 -6.68 -20.35
CA ASP A 91 14.14 -6.46 -21.28
C ASP A 91 15.46 -6.59 -20.55
N VAL A 92 16.40 -7.32 -21.15
CA VAL A 92 17.69 -7.62 -20.56
C VAL A 92 18.74 -7.17 -21.56
N ALA A 93 19.54 -6.18 -21.17
CA ALA A 93 20.69 -5.73 -21.93
C ALA A 93 21.95 -6.42 -21.40
N CYS A 94 22.63 -7.15 -22.27
CA CYS A 94 23.94 -7.74 -21.98
C CYS A 94 24.77 -7.84 -23.26
N ASP A 95 26.09 -7.75 -23.11
CA ASP A 95 27.06 -8.12 -24.13
C ASP A 95 27.40 -9.61 -24.03
N ALA A 96 27.75 -10.23 -25.17
CA ALA A 96 28.04 -11.67 -25.22
C ALA A 96 29.16 -12.10 -24.25
N MET A 97 30.15 -11.23 -24.04
CA MET A 97 31.22 -11.47 -23.06
C MET A 97 30.75 -11.28 -21.63
N GLY A 98 30.00 -10.20 -21.34
CA GLY A 98 29.43 -9.99 -20.02
C GLY A 98 28.54 -11.15 -19.58
N LEU A 99 27.77 -11.73 -20.49
CA LEU A 99 26.95 -12.90 -20.19
C LEU A 99 27.77 -14.09 -19.68
N LEU A 100 28.91 -14.39 -20.32
CA LEU A 100 29.81 -15.47 -19.87
C LEU A 100 30.35 -15.23 -18.46
N ASP A 101 30.58 -13.96 -18.12
CA ASP A 101 31.00 -13.52 -16.79
C ASP A 101 29.82 -13.30 -15.82
N GLY A 102 28.58 -13.57 -16.23
CA GLY A 102 27.37 -13.34 -15.44
C GLY A 102 27.00 -11.86 -15.26
N ARG A 103 27.55 -10.95 -16.07
CA ARG A 103 27.25 -9.51 -16.09
C ARG A 103 26.08 -9.21 -17.02
N PHE A 104 25.15 -8.42 -16.50
CA PHE A 104 24.02 -7.81 -17.20
C PHE A 104 24.13 -6.30 -17.06
N ASP A 105 24.10 -5.57 -18.17
CA ASP A 105 24.34 -4.12 -18.17
C ASP A 105 23.13 -3.35 -17.64
N ALA A 106 21.93 -3.79 -18.02
CA ALA A 106 20.67 -3.26 -17.54
C ALA A 106 19.56 -4.32 -17.61
N LEU A 107 18.57 -4.16 -16.73
CA LEU A 107 17.34 -4.93 -16.71
C LEU A 107 16.18 -3.96 -16.59
N SER A 108 15.26 -3.99 -17.54
CA SER A 108 14.01 -3.22 -17.48
C SER A 108 12.82 -4.17 -17.39
N ILE A 109 11.83 -3.84 -16.58
CA ILE A 109 10.58 -4.60 -16.43
C ILE A 109 9.43 -3.63 -16.55
N GLU A 110 8.48 -3.93 -17.44
CA GLU A 110 7.23 -3.20 -17.59
C GLU A 110 6.06 -4.10 -17.21
N GLY A 111 5.16 -3.55 -16.41
CA GLY A 111 3.93 -4.18 -15.96
C GLY A 111 2.72 -3.28 -16.17
N ARG A 112 1.57 -3.86 -16.56
CA ARG A 112 0.29 -3.12 -16.62
C ARG A 112 -0.85 -3.90 -15.99
N HIS A 113 -1.69 -3.18 -15.25
CA HIS A 113 -2.84 -3.69 -14.48
C HIS A 113 -2.50 -4.86 -13.58
N TRP A 114 -1.43 -4.72 -12.81
CA TRP A 114 -0.98 -5.77 -11.90
C TRP A 114 -1.91 -5.86 -10.70
N VAL A 115 -2.22 -7.08 -10.30
CA VAL A 115 -2.92 -7.41 -9.07
C VAL A 115 -2.16 -8.55 -8.39
N THR A 116 -1.66 -8.33 -7.18
CA THR A 116 -1.02 -9.38 -6.36
C THR A 116 -2.06 -10.18 -5.58
N PRO A 117 -1.70 -11.35 -5.02
CA PRO A 117 -2.60 -12.15 -4.18
C PRO A 117 -3.11 -11.41 -2.94
N LEU A 118 -2.29 -10.55 -2.31
CA LEU A 118 -2.73 -9.67 -1.22
C LEU A 118 -3.40 -8.37 -1.71
N ASN A 119 -3.90 -8.35 -2.94
CA ASN A 119 -4.68 -7.27 -3.53
C ASN A 119 -3.93 -5.92 -3.55
N MET A 120 -2.60 -5.95 -3.67
CA MET A 120 -1.84 -4.79 -4.10
C MET A 120 -2.05 -4.63 -5.60
N THR A 121 -2.52 -3.46 -6.02
CA THR A 121 -2.80 -3.18 -7.42
C THR A 121 -1.93 -2.03 -7.93
N ALA A 122 -1.56 -2.09 -9.20
CA ALA A 122 -0.85 -1.03 -9.87
C ALA A 122 -1.33 -0.92 -11.32
N HIS A 123 -1.59 0.31 -11.74
CA HIS A 123 -2.02 0.57 -13.11
C HIS A 123 -0.86 0.33 -14.09
N ARG A 124 0.32 0.89 -13.79
CA ARG A 124 1.57 0.61 -14.51
C ARG A 124 2.74 0.51 -13.53
N LEU A 125 3.66 -0.39 -13.81
CA LEU A 125 4.91 -0.54 -13.08
C LEU A 125 6.07 -0.53 -14.07
N GLU A 126 7.07 0.28 -13.81
CA GLU A 126 8.33 0.27 -14.54
C GLU A 126 9.45 0.08 -13.54
N VAL A 127 10.36 -0.86 -13.84
CA VAL A 127 11.51 -1.14 -12.99
C VAL A 127 12.74 -1.13 -13.87
N ASP A 128 13.64 -0.19 -13.63
CA ASP A 128 14.92 -0.08 -14.32
C ASP A 128 16.03 -0.38 -13.32
N ILE A 129 16.72 -1.50 -13.52
CA ILE A 129 17.85 -1.94 -12.72
C ILE A 129 19.11 -1.75 -13.58
N GLY A 130 20.12 -1.09 -13.01
CA GLY A 130 21.41 -0.92 -13.67
C GLY A 130 22.23 -2.22 -13.70
N THR A 131 23.55 -2.07 -13.74
CA THR A 131 24.45 -3.21 -13.89
C THR A 131 24.29 -4.22 -12.75
N MET A 132 24.10 -5.48 -13.13
CA MET A 132 23.95 -6.61 -12.24
C MET A 132 24.98 -7.67 -12.59
N GLN A 133 25.60 -8.25 -11.57
CA GLN A 133 26.54 -9.35 -11.74
C GLN A 133 26.08 -10.54 -10.92
N VAL A 134 25.93 -11.68 -11.59
CA VAL A 134 25.54 -12.96 -11.01
C VAL A 134 26.79 -13.81 -10.86
N ASP A 135 26.95 -14.42 -9.69
CA ASP A 135 28.00 -15.40 -9.43
C ASP A 135 27.65 -16.70 -10.17
N THR A 136 28.18 -16.83 -11.38
CA THR A 136 27.99 -18.01 -12.25
C THR A 136 28.53 -19.28 -11.61
N SER A 137 29.57 -19.19 -10.77
CA SER A 137 30.12 -20.33 -10.05
C SER A 137 29.13 -20.86 -9.01
N ALA A 138 28.51 -19.96 -8.22
CA ALA A 138 27.45 -20.34 -7.30
C ALA A 138 26.20 -20.86 -8.02
N LEU A 139 25.86 -20.28 -9.18
CA LEU A 139 24.75 -20.76 -9.99
C LEU A 139 24.99 -22.19 -10.50
N LEU A 140 26.16 -22.47 -11.06
CA LEU A 140 26.49 -23.79 -11.62
C LEU A 140 26.65 -24.86 -10.53
N TRP A 141 27.38 -24.54 -9.46
CA TRP A 141 27.74 -25.54 -8.44
C TRP A 141 26.73 -25.68 -7.31
N GLN A 142 26.04 -24.59 -6.93
CA GLN A 142 25.09 -24.58 -5.81
C GLN A 142 23.64 -24.46 -6.28
N GLN A 143 23.40 -24.31 -7.60
CA GLN A 143 22.08 -24.06 -8.16
C GLN A 143 21.38 -22.86 -7.51
N LYS A 144 22.17 -21.88 -7.07
CA LYS A 144 21.69 -20.71 -6.35
C LYS A 144 22.13 -19.45 -7.07
N VAL A 145 21.17 -18.62 -7.47
CA VAL A 145 21.45 -17.28 -7.98
C VAL A 145 21.98 -16.43 -6.82
N ARG A 146 23.26 -16.08 -6.88
CA ARG A 146 23.88 -15.10 -5.97
C ARG A 146 24.34 -13.91 -6.80
N MET A 147 24.22 -12.71 -6.24
CA MET A 147 24.77 -11.51 -6.87
C MET A 147 26.15 -11.23 -6.28
N SER A 148 27.12 -10.88 -7.13
CA SER A 148 28.44 -10.41 -6.69
C SER A 148 28.46 -8.92 -6.40
N ASN A 149 27.44 -8.17 -6.88
CA ASN A 149 27.23 -6.77 -6.57
C ASN A 149 25.84 -6.51 -5.96
N VAL A 150 25.57 -5.26 -5.56
CA VAL A 150 24.24 -4.79 -5.12
C VAL A 150 23.70 -3.85 -6.18
N PRO A 151 22.91 -4.34 -7.16
CA PRO A 151 22.37 -3.51 -8.22
C PRO A 151 21.52 -2.38 -7.65
N ALA A 152 21.67 -1.20 -8.26
CA ALA A 152 20.85 -0.03 -7.97
C ALA A 152 19.99 0.29 -9.19
N GLY A 153 18.83 0.86 -8.94
CA GLY A 153 17.85 1.13 -9.98
C GLY A 153 16.79 2.11 -9.54
N ARG A 154 15.72 2.18 -10.32
CA ARG A 154 14.54 3.00 -10.05
C ARG A 154 13.29 2.19 -10.34
N VAL A 155 12.24 2.50 -9.62
CA VAL A 155 10.91 1.95 -9.83
C VAL A 155 9.97 3.13 -10.01
N ARG A 156 9.20 3.15 -11.09
CA ARG A 156 8.05 4.05 -11.26
C ARG A 156 6.77 3.24 -11.14
N ILE A 157 5.88 3.68 -10.28
CA ILE A 157 4.58 3.05 -10.05
C ILE A 157 3.50 4.07 -10.37
N HIS A 158 2.62 3.75 -11.31
CA HIS A 158 1.45 4.57 -11.63
C HIS A 158 0.25 3.93 -10.94
N LEU A 159 -0.44 4.72 -10.12
CA LEU A 159 -1.54 4.29 -9.28
C LEU A 159 -2.76 5.17 -9.56
N SER A 160 -3.91 4.56 -9.80
CA SER A 160 -5.19 5.26 -9.67
C SER A 160 -5.51 5.54 -8.19
N GLY A 161 -6.56 6.32 -7.91
CA GLY A 161 -7.04 6.51 -6.54
C GLY A 161 -7.36 5.19 -5.83
N LYS A 162 -7.98 4.24 -6.55
CA LYS A 162 -8.28 2.90 -6.05
C LYS A 162 -7.01 2.11 -5.75
N ASP A 163 -6.01 2.17 -6.64
CA ASP A 163 -4.75 1.46 -6.45
C ASP A 163 -3.97 2.01 -5.25
N MET A 164 -3.95 3.34 -5.11
CA MET A 164 -3.34 4.00 -3.96
C MET A 164 -4.06 3.63 -2.66
N GLY A 165 -5.40 3.52 -2.67
CA GLY A 165 -6.18 3.00 -1.56
C GLY A 165 -5.80 1.56 -1.16
N ASN A 166 -5.63 0.68 -2.15
CA ASN A 166 -5.11 -0.68 -1.92
C ASN A 166 -3.70 -0.65 -1.32
N PHE A 167 -2.82 0.21 -1.86
CA PHE A 167 -1.42 0.33 -1.43
C PHE A 167 -1.30 0.79 0.02
N VAL A 168 -1.99 1.85 0.44
CA VAL A 168 -1.89 2.37 1.82
C VAL A 168 -2.52 1.45 2.87
N CYS A 169 -3.44 0.58 2.45
CA CYS A 169 -4.03 -0.46 3.32
C CYS A 169 -3.28 -1.79 3.28
N HIS A 170 -2.27 -1.93 2.41
CA HIS A 170 -1.51 -3.17 2.27
C HIS A 170 -0.75 -3.52 3.56
N PRO A 171 -0.66 -4.80 3.97
CA PRO A 171 0.03 -5.20 5.20
C PRO A 171 1.47 -4.67 5.31
N LEU A 172 2.24 -4.69 4.22
CA LEU A 172 3.61 -4.17 4.20
C LEU A 172 3.67 -2.66 4.47
N PHE A 173 2.76 -1.90 3.85
CA PHE A 173 2.70 -0.46 4.06
C PHE A 173 2.23 -0.13 5.48
N ARG A 174 1.21 -0.84 5.97
CA ARG A 174 0.72 -0.69 7.35
C ARG A 174 1.78 -1.00 8.40
N ALA A 175 2.60 -2.02 8.17
CA ALA A 175 3.73 -2.34 9.03
C ALA A 175 4.74 -1.18 9.07
N ALA A 176 5.07 -0.59 7.92
CA ALA A 176 5.94 0.58 7.84
C ALA A 176 5.31 1.83 8.49
N ALA A 177 4.00 2.01 8.36
CA ALA A 177 3.25 3.16 8.89
C ALA A 177 2.85 3.02 10.37
N ALA A 178 3.14 1.89 11.02
CA ALA A 178 2.65 1.56 12.36
C ALA A 178 3.06 2.59 13.44
N THR A 179 4.14 3.33 13.20
CA THR A 179 4.68 4.35 14.13
C THR A 179 4.81 5.72 13.47
N ALA A 180 4.19 5.93 12.30
CA ALA A 180 4.38 7.11 11.47
C ALA A 180 4.01 8.43 12.17
N VAL A 181 3.01 8.43 13.04
CA VAL A 181 2.56 9.64 13.75
C VAL A 181 2.92 9.52 15.23
N HIS A 182 4.09 10.04 15.60
CA HIS A 182 4.56 10.09 16.99
C HIS A 182 4.52 8.72 17.70
N GLY A 183 4.88 7.64 17.00
CA GLY A 183 4.88 6.29 17.57
C GLY A 183 3.52 5.59 17.55
N HIS A 184 2.47 6.23 17.03
CA HIS A 184 1.15 5.64 16.89
C HIS A 184 0.80 5.36 15.42
N PRO A 185 -0.04 4.33 15.15
CA PRO A 185 -0.45 4.00 13.81
C PRO A 185 -1.45 5.03 13.27
N PHE A 186 -1.46 5.18 11.94
CA PHE A 186 -2.53 5.86 11.22
C PHE A 186 -3.25 4.85 10.32
N LEU A 187 -4.53 4.66 10.57
CA LEU A 187 -5.35 3.67 9.86
C LEU A 187 -6.03 4.35 8.67
N PHE A 188 -5.47 4.19 7.49
CA PHE A 188 -6.00 4.76 6.26
C PHE A 188 -7.35 4.13 5.86
N ASP A 189 -8.26 4.97 5.37
CA ASP A 189 -9.51 4.51 4.76
C ASP A 189 -9.28 4.25 3.28
N LYS A 190 -9.39 2.98 2.90
CA LYS A 190 -9.15 2.50 1.53
C LYS A 190 -9.87 3.31 0.45
N ASP A 191 -11.15 3.59 0.66
CA ASP A 191 -12.02 4.21 -0.35
C ASP A 191 -12.02 5.74 -0.30
N SER A 192 -11.21 6.34 0.58
CA SER A 192 -11.15 7.80 0.74
C SER A 192 -10.17 8.50 -0.22
N VAL A 193 -9.40 7.72 -0.99
CA VAL A 193 -8.31 8.26 -1.79
C VAL A 193 -8.86 8.94 -3.04
N VAL A 194 -8.61 10.24 -3.16
CA VAL A 194 -8.98 11.05 -4.32
C VAL A 194 -7.75 11.76 -4.84
N ILE A 195 -7.41 11.52 -6.10
CA ILE A 195 -6.35 12.23 -6.81
C ILE A 195 -7.02 13.42 -7.50
N ASN A 196 -6.50 14.63 -7.28
CA ASN A 196 -7.02 15.85 -7.89
C ASN A 196 -5.90 16.55 -8.67
N HIS A 197 -5.96 16.45 -10.01
CA HIS A 197 -4.97 17.05 -10.90
C HIS A 197 -5.07 18.57 -10.96
N SER A 198 -6.29 19.12 -10.86
CA SER A 198 -6.50 20.57 -10.93
C SER A 198 -5.79 21.32 -9.81
N SER A 199 -5.76 20.74 -8.61
CA SER A 199 -5.03 21.27 -7.45
C SER A 199 -3.66 20.62 -7.25
N ASN A 200 -3.25 19.71 -8.14
CA ASN A 200 -2.05 18.89 -8.02
C ASN A 200 -1.91 18.31 -6.59
N SER A 201 -2.95 17.61 -6.11
CA SER A 201 -3.01 17.08 -4.75
C SER A 201 -3.60 15.68 -4.68
N VAL A 202 -3.21 14.92 -3.66
CA VAL A 202 -3.82 13.63 -3.32
C VAL A 202 -4.46 13.75 -1.94
N HIS A 203 -5.74 13.44 -1.87
CA HIS A 203 -6.52 13.46 -0.64
C HIS A 203 -6.72 12.05 -0.12
N PHE A 204 -6.61 11.87 1.19
CA PHE A 204 -6.93 10.62 1.87
C PHE A 204 -7.54 10.94 3.23
N SER A 205 -8.22 9.99 3.84
CA SER A 205 -8.61 10.06 5.24
C SER A 205 -8.13 8.83 6.00
N GLY A 206 -8.08 8.96 7.31
CA GLY A 206 -7.81 7.84 8.19
C GLY A 206 -7.98 8.22 9.66
N THR A 207 -7.86 7.22 10.51
CA THR A 207 -7.99 7.38 11.97
C THR A 207 -6.63 7.33 12.62
N TRP A 208 -6.33 8.33 13.46
CA TRP A 208 -5.08 8.33 14.23
C TRP A 208 -5.22 7.51 15.50
N GLY A 209 -4.34 6.52 15.68
CA GLY A 209 -4.43 5.57 16.79
C GLY A 209 -4.22 6.18 18.18
N ALA A 210 -3.65 7.39 18.30
CA ALA A 210 -3.42 8.01 19.61
C ALA A 210 -4.71 8.52 20.27
N ASN A 211 -5.63 9.07 19.49
CA ASN A 211 -6.87 9.66 19.99
C ASN A 211 -8.13 9.07 19.37
N GLY A 212 -8.02 8.16 18.39
CA GLY A 212 -9.16 7.53 17.72
C GLY A 212 -9.93 8.47 16.78
N GLU A 213 -9.44 9.68 16.56
CA GLU A 213 -10.10 10.69 15.72
C GLU A 213 -9.75 10.51 14.24
N ARG A 214 -10.68 10.93 13.38
CA ARG A 214 -10.53 10.85 11.93
C ARG A 214 -9.96 12.16 11.37
N TYR A 215 -8.99 12.03 10.48
CA TYR A 215 -8.32 13.15 9.84
C TYR A 215 -8.40 13.01 8.32
N ARG A 216 -8.61 14.14 7.63
CA ARG A 216 -8.38 14.30 6.19
C ARG A 216 -6.96 14.77 6.00
N LEU A 217 -6.25 14.15 5.08
CA LEU A 217 -4.90 14.50 4.70
C LEU A 217 -4.89 14.99 3.25
N VAL A 218 -4.08 16.00 2.99
CA VAL A 218 -3.84 16.54 1.66
C VAL A 218 -2.35 16.49 1.41
N MET A 219 -1.95 15.70 0.43
CA MET A 219 -0.57 15.53 0.02
C MET A 219 -0.32 16.29 -1.27
N LEU A 220 0.69 17.15 -1.27
CA LEU A 220 1.13 17.90 -2.43
C LEU A 220 2.44 17.30 -2.95
N PRO A 221 2.49 16.82 -4.21
CA PRO A 221 3.72 16.40 -4.86
C PRO A 221 4.80 17.47 -4.70
N GLY A 222 6.00 17.07 -4.31
CA GLY A 222 7.12 18.00 -4.18
C GLY A 222 7.44 18.62 -5.54
N LYS A 223 7.49 19.96 -5.62
CA LYS A 223 7.96 20.63 -6.85
C LYS A 223 9.42 20.21 -7.07
N VAL A 224 9.71 19.59 -8.22
CA VAL A 224 11.08 19.35 -8.65
C VAL A 224 11.67 20.71 -9.03
N GLY A 225 12.59 21.22 -8.22
CA GLY A 225 13.21 22.51 -8.50
C GLY A 225 14.07 22.47 -9.78
N PRO A 226 14.28 23.62 -10.45
CA PRO A 226 15.28 23.74 -11.51
C PRO A 226 16.65 23.43 -10.91
N GLY A 227 17.22 22.28 -11.29
CA GLY A 227 18.43 21.71 -10.68
C GLY A 227 18.22 20.34 -10.02
N GLY A 228 17.02 19.76 -10.08
CA GLY A 228 16.76 18.40 -9.59
C GLY A 228 16.76 18.26 -8.07
N VAL A 229 16.81 19.38 -7.33
CA VAL A 229 16.64 19.39 -5.88
C VAL A 229 15.19 18.97 -5.59
N ARG A 230 15.04 17.79 -5.00
CA ARG A 230 13.74 17.17 -4.71
C ARG A 230 12.95 18.04 -3.73
N GLY A 231 11.78 18.50 -4.15
CA GLY A 231 10.83 19.15 -3.25
C GLY A 231 10.39 18.19 -2.15
N GLN A 232 10.33 18.69 -0.92
CA GLN A 232 9.81 17.91 0.20
C GLN A 232 8.30 17.72 0.05
N LEU A 233 7.82 16.53 0.40
CA LEU A 233 6.40 16.25 0.40
C LEU A 233 5.69 17.11 1.46
N GLN A 234 4.71 17.90 1.05
CA GLN A 234 3.89 18.67 1.99
C GLN A 234 2.63 17.87 2.29
N VAL A 235 2.33 17.72 3.57
CA VAL A 235 1.10 17.07 4.04
C VAL A 235 0.38 18.04 4.96
N GLY A 236 -0.84 18.42 4.58
CA GLY A 236 -1.79 19.11 5.46
C GLY A 236 -2.74 18.09 6.09
N ALA A 237 -3.21 18.35 7.31
CA ALA A 237 -4.25 17.56 7.94
C ALA A 237 -5.38 18.46 8.44
N GLN A 238 -6.59 17.93 8.39
CA GLN A 238 -7.81 18.57 8.91
C GLN A 238 -8.59 17.53 9.70
N HIS A 239 -9.02 17.88 10.90
CA HIS A 239 -9.90 17.04 11.70
C HIS A 239 -11.28 16.94 11.04
N ILE A 240 -11.85 15.72 11.00
CA ILE A 240 -13.19 15.48 10.45
C ILE A 240 -14.13 15.18 11.60
N CYS A 241 -14.95 16.16 11.99
CA CYS A 241 -16.03 15.93 12.94
C CYS A 241 -17.07 15.00 12.31
N SER A 242 -17.18 13.77 12.81
CA SER A 242 -18.29 12.86 12.53
C SER A 242 -19.58 13.43 13.15
N SER A 243 -20.15 14.47 12.55
CA SER A 243 -21.49 14.94 12.91
C SER A 243 -22.50 14.00 12.27
N SER A 244 -22.69 12.84 12.88
CA SER A 244 -23.87 12.01 12.65
C SER A 244 -25.07 12.71 13.28
N SER A 245 -25.58 13.75 12.63
CA SER A 245 -26.91 14.28 12.88
C SER A 245 -27.93 13.37 12.21
N SER A 246 -28.19 12.23 12.85
CA SER A 246 -29.41 11.44 12.63
C SER A 246 -30.62 12.27 13.07
N SER A 247 -31.07 13.16 12.19
CA SER A 247 -32.32 13.89 12.35
C SER A 247 -33.47 13.01 11.89
N SER A 248 -33.95 12.16 12.81
CA SER A 248 -35.25 11.51 12.69
C SER A 248 -36.35 12.57 12.69
N SER A 249 -36.77 12.97 11.49
CA SER A 249 -37.89 13.88 11.27
C SER A 249 -39.19 13.09 11.32
N SER A 250 -39.74 12.91 12.52
CA SER A 250 -41.14 12.52 12.71
C SER A 250 -42.00 13.75 12.44
N ASN A 251 -42.68 13.77 11.29
CA ASN A 251 -43.72 14.74 10.98
C ASN A 251 -45.03 14.28 11.62
N ASP A 252 -45.44 14.92 12.72
CA ASP A 252 -46.83 14.96 13.16
C ASP A 252 -47.21 16.41 13.49
N ALA A 253 -48.36 16.83 12.98
CA ALA A 253 -48.90 18.19 13.00
C ALA A 253 -49.70 18.46 14.30
N PRO A 254 -50.52 19.53 14.38
CA PRO A 254 -50.20 20.95 14.45
C PRO A 254 -50.73 21.56 15.75
N GLN A 255 -50.15 22.64 16.29
CA GLN A 255 -50.96 23.66 17.00
C GLN A 255 -50.22 24.97 17.28
N ALA A 256 -50.97 26.03 17.02
CA ALA A 256 -50.59 27.42 17.06
C ALA A 256 -50.63 28.01 18.48
N ALA A 257 -50.00 29.19 18.59
CA ALA A 257 -50.04 30.16 19.69
C ALA A 257 -49.19 29.82 20.95
N GLY A 258 -47.91 30.19 20.88
CA GLY A 258 -46.99 30.21 22.03
C GLY A 258 -45.50 30.39 21.70
N GLN A 259 -45.12 30.49 20.42
CA GLN A 259 -43.76 30.17 19.96
C GLN A 259 -42.68 31.26 20.06
N GLN A 260 -42.98 32.51 20.45
CA GLN A 260 -41.97 33.57 20.34
C GLN A 260 -40.91 33.59 21.46
N GLN A 261 -41.20 33.07 22.65
CA GLN A 261 -40.24 33.12 23.77
C GLN A 261 -39.33 31.89 23.83
N GLN A 262 -39.75 30.75 23.28
CA GLN A 262 -38.97 29.51 23.27
C GLN A 262 -37.89 29.50 22.17
N GLN A 263 -38.07 30.27 21.10
CA GLN A 263 -37.10 30.38 20.00
C GLN A 263 -35.84 31.17 20.39
N GLN A 264 -35.96 32.12 21.32
CA GLN A 264 -34.79 32.89 21.81
C GLN A 264 -33.88 32.08 22.74
N GLN A 265 -34.43 31.17 23.55
CA GLN A 265 -33.61 30.29 24.40
C GLN A 265 -32.86 29.22 23.59
N GLN A 266 -33.43 28.72 22.49
CA GLN A 266 -32.71 27.77 21.62
C GLN A 266 -31.53 28.42 20.88
N GLN A 267 -31.62 29.70 20.50
CA GLN A 267 -30.48 30.38 19.86
C GLN A 267 -29.29 30.59 20.81
N GLN A 268 -29.55 30.83 22.11
CA GLN A 268 -28.45 30.97 23.09
C GLN A 268 -27.74 29.64 23.39
N GLN A 269 -28.46 28.51 23.41
CA GLN A 269 -27.80 27.20 23.58
C GLN A 269 -26.99 26.76 22.36
N GLN A 270 -27.39 27.14 21.13
CA GLN A 270 -26.60 26.85 19.94
C GLN A 270 -25.30 27.66 19.85
N GLN A 271 -25.27 28.91 20.37
CA GLN A 271 -24.03 29.69 20.38
C GLN A 271 -23.01 29.21 21.43
N GLN A 272 -23.45 28.65 22.57
CA GLN A 272 -22.50 28.13 23.57
C GLN A 272 -21.89 26.78 23.19
N GLN A 273 -22.54 25.95 22.37
CA GLN A 273 -21.96 24.67 21.92
C GLN A 273 -20.91 24.82 20.80
N GLN A 274 -20.82 25.96 20.12
CA GLN A 274 -19.84 26.17 19.04
C GLN A 274 -18.47 26.67 19.52
N GLN A 275 -18.30 27.06 20.79
CA GLN A 275 -17.05 27.69 21.27
C GLN A 275 -16.09 26.78 22.06
N ALA A 276 -16.44 25.52 22.34
CA ALA A 276 -15.65 24.69 23.27
C ALA A 276 -14.81 23.55 22.63
N LYS A 277 -14.79 23.38 21.31
CA LYS A 277 -14.01 22.31 20.63
C LYS A 277 -12.76 22.70 19.79
N PRO A 278 -12.21 23.93 19.75
CA PRO A 278 -11.20 24.26 18.73
C PRO A 278 -9.71 23.94 19.06
N ALA A 279 -9.32 23.78 20.33
CA ALA A 279 -7.89 23.77 20.69
C ALA A 279 -7.20 22.40 20.50
N THR A 280 -7.85 21.31 20.91
CA THR A 280 -7.28 19.95 20.84
C THR A 280 -7.21 19.44 19.39
N ASP A 281 -8.18 19.83 18.56
CA ASP A 281 -8.30 19.38 17.17
C ASP A 281 -7.18 19.94 16.27
N LEU A 282 -6.72 21.17 16.54
CA LEU A 282 -5.64 21.80 15.78
C LEU A 282 -4.28 21.15 16.05
N GLN A 283 -3.98 20.82 17.32
CA GLN A 283 -2.75 20.14 17.70
C GLN A 283 -2.68 18.73 17.11
N GLY A 284 -3.80 17.98 17.18
CA GLY A 284 -3.91 16.66 16.56
C GLY A 284 -3.63 16.71 15.06
N ALA A 285 -4.27 17.64 14.34
CA ALA A 285 -4.04 17.82 12.92
C ALA A 285 -2.57 18.13 12.60
N GLN A 286 -1.92 19.04 13.32
CA GLN A 286 -0.52 19.38 13.09
C GLN A 286 0.43 18.19 13.34
N MET A 287 0.18 17.39 14.39
CA MET A 287 0.95 16.19 14.67
C MET A 287 0.81 15.14 13.56
N VAL A 288 -0.42 14.89 13.11
CA VAL A 288 -0.68 13.94 12.01
C VAL A 288 -0.01 14.43 10.72
N ALA A 289 -0.17 15.71 10.37
CA ALA A 289 0.45 16.32 9.20
C ALA A 289 1.98 16.16 9.20
N SER A 290 2.63 16.54 10.29
CA SER A 290 4.10 16.45 10.45
C SER A 290 4.59 15.00 10.42
N GLY A 291 3.93 14.11 11.17
CA GLY A 291 4.27 12.69 11.20
C GLY A 291 4.14 12.04 9.84
N MET A 292 3.05 12.31 9.11
CA MET A 292 2.83 11.79 7.76
C MET A 292 3.83 12.35 6.75
N ALA A 293 4.10 13.66 6.77
CA ALA A 293 5.11 14.27 5.90
C ALA A 293 6.48 13.61 6.11
N LYS A 294 6.89 13.40 7.36
CA LYS A 294 8.14 12.72 7.70
C LYS A 294 8.13 11.27 7.21
N PHE A 295 7.07 10.52 7.52
CA PHE A 295 6.93 9.11 7.15
C PHE A 295 7.06 8.90 5.65
N PHE A 296 6.29 9.62 4.83
CA PHE A 296 6.37 9.48 3.37
C PHE A 296 7.74 9.92 2.83
N SER A 297 8.32 11.01 3.36
CA SER A 297 9.65 11.47 2.93
C SER A 297 10.76 10.46 3.24
N SER A 298 10.61 9.67 4.30
CA SER A 298 11.55 8.62 4.70
C SER A 298 11.09 7.20 4.40
N LEU A 299 10.04 7.03 3.57
CA LEU A 299 9.46 5.72 3.32
C LEU A 299 10.52 4.77 2.74
N SER A 300 10.64 3.61 3.38
CA SER A 300 11.48 2.50 2.96
C SER A 300 10.64 1.23 3.03
N LEU A 301 10.54 0.52 1.91
CA LEU A 301 9.89 -0.78 1.84
C LEU A 301 10.95 -1.83 1.55
N ASP A 302 10.96 -2.91 2.32
CA ASP A 302 11.80 -4.08 2.06
C ASP A 302 10.90 -5.22 1.59
N LEU A 303 11.09 -5.62 0.34
CA LEU A 303 10.37 -6.70 -0.32
C LEU A 303 11.30 -7.91 -0.44
N GLN A 304 11.70 -8.44 0.72
CA GLN A 304 12.56 -9.62 0.87
C GLN A 304 13.84 -9.53 0.03
N GLY A 305 14.58 -8.44 0.18
CA GLY A 305 15.83 -8.21 -0.53
C GLY A 305 15.73 -7.24 -1.70
N ILE A 306 14.53 -6.76 -2.05
CA ILE A 306 14.36 -5.55 -2.86
C ILE A 306 14.03 -4.40 -1.93
N GLU A 307 14.94 -3.44 -1.83
CA GLU A 307 14.76 -2.25 -1.01
C GLU A 307 14.31 -1.07 -1.87
N LEU A 308 13.13 -0.52 -1.58
CA LEU A 308 12.57 0.66 -2.23
C LEU A 308 12.59 1.83 -1.27
N ARG A 309 13.14 2.97 -1.67
CA ARG A 309 13.36 4.13 -0.78
C ARG A 309 13.11 5.47 -1.46
N GLN A 310 12.91 6.49 -0.62
CA GLN A 310 12.88 7.91 -1.00
C GLN A 310 11.88 8.17 -2.13
N PRO A 311 10.56 7.95 -1.88
CA PRO A 311 9.56 8.17 -2.90
C PRO A 311 9.57 9.63 -3.34
N LEU A 312 9.48 9.81 -4.65
CA LEU A 312 9.15 11.07 -5.29
C LEU A 312 7.76 10.92 -5.89
N LEU A 313 6.89 11.88 -5.61
CA LEU A 313 5.52 11.86 -6.07
C LEU A 313 5.37 12.90 -7.17
N SER A 314 4.70 12.51 -8.25
CA SER A 314 4.35 13.35 -9.40
C SER A 314 2.95 12.98 -9.85
N LEU A 315 2.15 13.97 -10.22
CA LEU A 315 0.83 13.73 -10.79
C LEU A 315 0.92 13.86 -12.30
N HIS A 316 0.41 12.85 -13.00
CA HIS A 316 0.36 12.83 -14.45
C HIS A 316 -1.11 12.92 -14.87
N ALA A 317 -1.46 14.00 -15.54
CA ALA A 317 -2.69 14.00 -16.33
C ALA A 317 -2.53 12.87 -17.35
N GLY A 318 -3.40 11.87 -17.30
CA GLY A 318 -3.34 10.73 -18.20
C GLY A 318 -3.24 11.21 -19.64
N ASP A 319 -2.28 10.67 -20.39
CA ASP A 319 -2.11 11.05 -21.79
C ASP A 319 -3.40 10.68 -22.54
N VAL A 320 -3.97 11.64 -23.26
CA VAL A 320 -5.35 11.60 -23.80
C VAL A 320 -5.53 10.47 -24.84
N SER A 321 -4.43 9.83 -25.24
CA SER A 321 -4.32 8.86 -26.31
C SER A 321 -4.78 7.44 -25.94
N ASP A 322 -4.79 7.04 -24.66
CA ASP A 322 -5.41 5.78 -24.20
C ASP A 322 -6.68 6.13 -23.38
N SER A 323 -7.64 6.70 -24.10
CA SER A 323 -8.85 7.35 -23.61
C SER A 323 -9.66 6.48 -22.63
N LYS A 324 -9.55 6.80 -21.33
CA LYS A 324 -10.53 6.70 -20.21
C LYS A 324 -9.86 6.48 -18.86
N GLU A 325 -8.56 6.23 -18.83
CA GLU A 325 -7.85 6.05 -17.57
C GLU A 325 -7.60 7.38 -16.88
N GLY A 326 -8.44 7.64 -15.89
CA GLY A 326 -8.46 8.88 -15.13
C GLY A 326 -7.18 9.12 -14.35
N ASP A 327 -7.19 10.26 -13.68
CA ASP A 327 -6.22 10.77 -12.72
C ASP A 327 -5.24 9.74 -12.10
N LEU A 328 -4.00 9.69 -12.62
CA LEU A 328 -2.94 8.80 -12.14
C LEU A 328 -1.92 9.54 -11.27
N LEU A 329 -1.49 8.87 -10.19
CA LEU A 329 -0.36 9.25 -9.36
C LEU A 329 0.85 8.41 -9.75
N GLU A 330 1.96 9.06 -10.06
CA GLU A 330 3.25 8.40 -10.22
C GLU A 330 4.06 8.49 -8.92
N ILE A 331 4.61 7.35 -8.52
CA ILE A 331 5.55 7.21 -7.41
C ILE A 331 6.87 6.68 -7.97
N GLU A 332 7.91 7.52 -7.98
CA GLU A 332 9.27 7.11 -8.31
C GLU A 332 10.05 6.78 -7.02
N LEU A 333 10.52 5.54 -6.90
CA LEU A 333 11.33 5.07 -5.77
C LEU A 333 12.73 4.69 -6.26
N LYS A 334 13.74 4.92 -5.42
CA LYS A 334 15.07 4.34 -5.62
C LYS A 334 15.03 2.88 -5.22
N LEU A 335 15.58 2.01 -6.06
CA LEU A 335 15.66 0.58 -5.82
C LEU A 335 17.09 0.16 -5.53
N ARG A 336 17.26 -0.75 -4.57
CA ARG A 336 18.48 -1.51 -4.35
C ARG A 336 18.15 -2.99 -4.22
N LEU A 337 18.80 -3.83 -5.02
CA LEU A 337 18.62 -5.27 -5.01
C LEU A 337 19.71 -5.92 -4.14
N ARG A 338 19.36 -6.29 -2.90
CA ARG A 338 20.26 -6.92 -1.93
C ARG A 338 20.31 -8.43 -2.09
N ALA A 339 19.19 -9.04 -2.47
CA ALA A 339 19.09 -10.45 -2.77
C ALA A 339 18.12 -10.63 -3.94
N PHE A 340 18.34 -11.66 -4.76
CA PHE A 340 17.27 -12.14 -5.61
C PHE A 340 16.17 -12.65 -4.70
N PRO A 341 14.95 -12.10 -4.82
CA PRO A 341 13.90 -12.55 -3.95
C PRO A 341 13.61 -14.02 -4.26
N PRO A 342 13.32 -14.83 -3.23
CA PRO A 342 13.15 -16.25 -3.41
C PRO A 342 11.93 -16.53 -4.30
N LEU A 343 11.91 -17.69 -4.96
CA LEU A 343 10.88 -18.03 -5.96
C LEU A 343 9.45 -18.08 -5.35
N ASP A 344 9.34 -18.18 -4.04
CA ASP A 344 8.12 -18.36 -3.23
C ASP A 344 7.61 -17.10 -2.51
N MET A 345 8.06 -15.89 -2.89
CA MET A 345 7.56 -14.65 -2.30
C MET A 345 6.02 -14.57 -2.29
N GLN A 346 5.45 -14.35 -1.10
CA GLN A 346 4.05 -14.00 -0.93
C GLN A 346 3.91 -12.48 -0.94
N PHE A 347 3.32 -11.94 -2.01
CA PHE A 347 3.05 -10.51 -2.18
C PHE A 347 1.66 -10.11 -1.76
#